data_AF-A0A9C8GI29-F1
#
_entry.id   AF-A0A9C8GI29-F1
#
_cell.length_a   1.000
_cell.length_b   1.000
_cell.length_c   1.000
_cell.angle_alpha   90.00
_cell.angle_beta   90.00
_cell.angle_gamma   90.00
#
_symmetry.space_group_name_H-M   'P 1'
#
loop_
_entity.id
_entity.type
_entity.pdbx_description
1 polymer ?
#
loop_
_entity_poly.entity_id
_entity_poly.type
_entity_poly.pdbx_seq_one_letter_code
_entity_poly.pdbx_strand_id
1 'polypeptide(L)'
;MKDWQMLLGHTLDEFLARLPAIPWFAHVGQPVADPDIPRIWDWDEWAGPEEETGRIMALSLWHQDRHDALLAAHPAREAELAALWERVAEAVLSAAQNKLPYDPDADSWHAPTLAVWQAQWTAGLIAWLMVCGEPIPDDLARQWAWYARGHWPCGYAYLTANEEPGPLQIY
;
A
#
# COMPACT_ATOMS: atom_id res chain seq x y z
N MET A 1 -5.95 22.46 2.42
CA MET A 1 -6.45 21.12 2.01
C MET A 1 -5.21 20.30 1.73
N LYS A 2 -5.01 19.15 2.39
CA LYS A 2 -3.75 18.40 2.23
C LYS A 2 -3.79 17.68 0.86
N ASP A 3 -2.75 17.79 0.03
CA ASP A 3 -2.74 17.35 -1.39
C ASP A 3 -3.14 15.89 -1.61
N TRP A 4 -2.96 15.03 -0.62
CA TRP A 4 -3.35 13.63 -0.67
C TRP A 4 -4.87 13.41 -0.67
N GLN A 5 -5.69 14.35 -0.18
CA GLN A 5 -7.16 14.23 -0.23
C GLN A 5 -7.66 14.23 -1.68
N MET A 6 -7.00 14.98 -2.56
CA MET A 6 -7.31 14.97 -3.99
C MET A 6 -6.90 13.65 -4.67
N LEU A 7 -6.00 12.87 -4.09
CA LEU A 7 -5.55 11.58 -4.64
C LEU A 7 -6.48 10.42 -4.24
N LEU A 8 -7.26 10.56 -3.17
CA LEU A 8 -8.19 9.54 -2.68
C LEU A 8 -9.60 9.70 -3.26
N GLY A 9 -10.03 10.94 -3.53
CA GLY A 9 -11.44 11.23 -3.79
C GLY A 9 -12.18 11.55 -2.49
N HIS A 10 -13.38 12.12 -2.59
CA HIS A 10 -14.17 12.55 -1.45
C HIS A 10 -15.20 11.52 -0.98
N THR A 11 -15.50 10.53 -1.82
CA THR A 11 -16.46 9.45 -1.54
C THR A 11 -15.88 8.08 -1.86
N LEU A 12 -16.44 7.02 -1.28
CA LEU A 12 -16.05 5.65 -1.57
C LEU A 12 -16.21 5.33 -3.07
N ASP A 13 -17.31 5.75 -3.69
CA ASP A 13 -17.56 5.49 -5.11
C ASP A 13 -16.52 6.17 -6.01
N GLU A 14 -16.13 7.41 -5.69
CA GLU A 14 -15.04 8.09 -6.39
C GLU A 14 -13.70 7.37 -6.20
N PHE A 15 -13.40 6.91 -4.99
CA PHE A 15 -12.18 6.14 -4.72
C PHE A 15 -12.15 4.85 -5.55
N LEU A 16 -13.23 4.07 -5.52
CA LEU A 16 -13.36 2.82 -6.27
C LEU A 16 -13.26 3.03 -7.78
N ALA A 17 -13.90 4.09 -8.31
CA ALA A 17 -13.84 4.43 -9.72
C ALA A 17 -12.43 4.81 -10.20
N ARG A 18 -11.56 5.26 -9.29
CA ARG A 18 -10.19 5.66 -9.61
C ARG A 18 -9.19 4.53 -9.57
N LEU A 19 -9.45 3.45 -8.82
CA LEU A 19 -8.50 2.32 -8.69
C LEU A 19 -7.95 1.83 -10.04
N PRO A 20 -8.74 1.69 -11.12
CA PRO A 20 -8.22 1.24 -12.41
C PRO A 20 -7.33 2.27 -13.14
N ALA A 21 -7.43 3.55 -12.77
CA ALA A 21 -6.72 4.66 -13.42
C ALA A 21 -5.47 5.10 -12.64
N ILE A 22 -5.22 4.53 -11.45
CA ILE A 22 -3.97 4.76 -10.73
C ILE A 22 -2.81 4.22 -11.59
N PRO A 23 -1.70 4.96 -11.71
CA PRO A 23 -0.57 4.56 -12.55
C PRO A 23 0.26 3.45 -11.89
N TRP A 24 -0.37 2.48 -11.23
CA TRP A 24 0.25 1.42 -10.43
C TRP A 24 1.59 0.97 -11.00
N PHE A 25 2.65 1.19 -10.21
CA PHE A 25 4.02 0.77 -10.53
C PHE A 25 4.61 1.28 -11.86
N ALA A 26 3.97 2.23 -12.55
CA ALA A 26 4.42 2.76 -13.84
C ALA A 26 5.79 3.46 -13.79
N HIS A 27 6.24 3.83 -12.60
CA HIS A 27 7.52 4.48 -12.35
C HIS A 27 8.41 3.66 -11.40
N VAL A 28 8.10 2.38 -11.17
CA VAL A 28 9.09 1.46 -10.63
C VAL A 28 10.24 1.37 -11.64
N GLY A 29 11.46 1.51 -11.15
CA GLY A 29 12.63 1.63 -11.99
C GLY A 29 12.98 3.08 -12.41
N GLN A 30 12.20 4.07 -11.95
CA GLN A 30 12.44 5.48 -12.24
C GLN A 30 12.73 6.24 -10.94
N PRO A 31 13.67 7.19 -10.97
CA PRO A 31 14.03 7.92 -9.76
C PRO A 31 12.90 8.87 -9.37
N VAL A 32 12.51 8.88 -8.09
CA VAL A 32 11.76 10.02 -7.56
C VAL A 32 12.68 11.25 -7.53
N ALA A 33 12.09 12.42 -7.76
CA ALA A 33 12.75 13.72 -7.64
C ALA A 33 13.03 14.10 -6.16
N ASP A 34 13.55 13.13 -5.40
CA ASP A 34 14.00 13.26 -4.03
C ASP A 34 15.32 12.46 -3.92
N PRO A 35 16.47 13.15 -3.76
CA PRO A 35 17.77 12.51 -3.67
C PRO A 35 17.99 11.78 -2.34
N ASP A 36 17.19 12.07 -1.30
CA ASP A 36 17.41 11.56 0.05
C ASP A 36 16.70 10.21 0.27
N ILE A 37 15.94 9.73 -0.71
CA ILE A 37 15.28 8.42 -0.65
C ILE A 37 16.25 7.35 -1.16
N PRO A 38 16.64 6.37 -0.33
CA PRO A 38 17.54 5.30 -0.73
C PRO A 38 16.91 4.39 -1.78
N ARG A 39 17.78 3.72 -2.52
CA ARG A 39 17.42 2.94 -3.70
C ARG A 39 18.13 1.61 -3.71
N ILE A 40 17.42 0.60 -4.18
CA ILE A 40 17.94 -0.69 -4.59
C ILE A 40 17.80 -0.81 -6.12
N TRP A 41 18.66 -1.60 -6.74
CA TRP A 41 18.74 -1.76 -8.20
C TRP A 41 18.20 -3.10 -8.69
N ASP A 42 17.95 -4.01 -7.74
CA ASP A 42 17.38 -5.32 -7.99
C ASP A 42 16.41 -5.69 -6.87
N TRP A 43 15.40 -6.50 -7.18
CA TRP A 43 14.43 -6.98 -6.19
C TRP A 43 15.10 -7.86 -5.12
N ASP A 44 16.19 -8.54 -5.46
CA ASP A 44 16.96 -9.39 -4.55
C ASP A 44 17.77 -8.58 -3.52
N GLU A 45 17.98 -7.28 -3.74
CA GLU A 45 18.61 -6.38 -2.75
C GLU A 45 17.66 -5.99 -1.62
N TRP A 46 16.35 -6.24 -1.78
CA TRP A 46 15.40 -6.04 -0.73
C TRP A 46 15.46 -7.19 0.27
N ALA A 47 15.95 -6.90 1.47
CA ALA A 47 16.17 -7.88 2.55
C ALA A 47 14.89 -8.55 3.11
N GLY A 48 13.70 -8.20 2.58
CA GLY A 48 12.45 -8.81 2.97
C GLY A 48 12.08 -8.53 4.44
N PRO A 49 11.32 -9.43 5.09
CA PRO A 49 10.86 -9.23 6.47
C PRO A 49 11.97 -9.33 7.51
N GLU A 50 13.12 -9.90 7.15
CA GLU A 50 14.28 -10.10 8.01
C GLU A 50 15.27 -8.92 7.97
N GLU A 51 14.87 -7.81 7.34
CA GLU A 51 15.66 -6.59 7.35
C GLU A 51 15.93 -6.13 8.80
N GLU A 52 17.13 -5.58 9.03
CA GLU A 52 17.70 -5.36 10.37
C GLU A 52 16.83 -4.50 11.30
N THR A 53 15.93 -3.70 10.73
CA THR A 53 15.07 -2.76 11.46
C THR A 53 13.69 -3.34 11.81
N GLY A 54 13.27 -4.48 11.22
CA GLY A 54 11.99 -5.16 11.48
C GLY A 54 10.73 -4.36 11.13
N ARG A 55 10.85 -3.26 10.38
CA ARG A 55 9.81 -2.29 10.03
C ARG A 55 8.79 -2.79 9.06
N ILE A 56 9.19 -3.62 8.10
CA ILE A 56 8.22 -4.18 7.15
C ILE A 56 7.24 -5.07 7.92
N MET A 57 7.76 -5.86 8.86
CA MET A 57 6.91 -6.63 9.78
C MET A 57 6.03 -5.71 10.63
N ALA A 58 6.60 -4.64 11.21
CA ALA A 58 5.83 -3.67 11.99
C ALA A 58 4.71 -2.99 11.17
N LEU A 59 4.96 -2.68 9.90
CA LEU A 59 3.96 -2.11 8.99
C LEU A 59 2.84 -3.12 8.70
N SER A 60 3.19 -4.37 8.39
CA SER A 60 2.21 -5.44 8.16
C SER A 60 1.34 -5.69 9.40
N LEU A 61 1.94 -5.72 10.59
CA LEU A 61 1.22 -5.81 11.85
C LEU A 61 0.32 -4.60 12.09
N TRP A 62 0.81 -3.39 11.77
CA TRP A 62 -0.01 -2.19 11.88
C TRP A 62 -1.22 -2.21 10.94
N HIS A 63 -1.08 -2.71 9.71
CA HIS A 63 -2.21 -2.92 8.80
C HIS A 63 -3.21 -3.93 9.36
N GLN A 64 -2.72 -5.06 9.87
CA GLN A 64 -3.53 -6.11 10.48
C GLN A 64 -4.30 -5.58 11.70
N ASP A 65 -3.62 -4.88 12.61
CA ASP A 65 -4.23 -4.30 13.81
C ASP A 65 -5.39 -3.34 13.45
N ARG A 66 -5.24 -2.57 12.37
CA ARG A 66 -6.29 -1.65 11.88
C ARG A 66 -7.46 -2.39 11.26
N HIS A 67 -7.18 -3.42 10.46
CA HIS A 67 -8.20 -4.30 9.91
C HIS A 67 -9.03 -4.92 11.04
N ASP A 68 -8.37 -5.50 12.04
CA ASP A 68 -9.03 -6.19 13.15
C ASP A 68 -9.79 -5.22 14.05
N ALA A 69 -9.24 -4.02 14.30
CA ALA A 69 -9.93 -2.97 15.04
C ALA A 69 -11.23 -2.54 14.35
N LEU A 70 -11.23 -2.42 13.01
CA LEU A 70 -12.43 -2.06 12.25
C LEU A 70 -13.50 -3.15 12.32
N LEU A 71 -13.13 -4.43 12.20
CA LEU A 71 -14.07 -5.54 12.37
C LEU A 71 -14.63 -5.58 13.80
N ALA A 72 -13.77 -5.41 14.80
CA ALA A 72 -14.18 -5.39 16.20
C ALA A 72 -15.14 -4.22 16.53
N ALA A 73 -14.94 -3.05 15.89
CA ALA A 73 -15.82 -1.89 16.04
C ALA A 73 -17.15 -2.05 15.27
N HIS A 74 -17.17 -2.85 14.19
CA HIS A 74 -18.33 -3.02 13.31
C HIS A 74 -18.70 -4.49 13.05
N PRO A 75 -18.94 -5.31 14.10
CA PRO A 75 -19.15 -6.76 13.92
C PRO A 75 -20.40 -7.07 13.08
N ALA A 76 -21.43 -6.21 13.13
CA ALA A 76 -22.63 -6.38 12.31
C ALA A 76 -22.41 -6.12 10.80
N ARG A 77 -21.25 -5.57 10.41
CA ARG A 77 -20.89 -5.24 9.03
C ARG A 77 -19.81 -6.15 8.45
N GLU A 78 -19.40 -7.21 9.16
CA GLU A 78 -18.31 -8.10 8.74
C GLU A 78 -18.48 -8.59 7.29
N ALA A 79 -19.67 -9.08 6.92
CA ALA A 79 -19.92 -9.55 5.56
C ALA A 79 -19.87 -8.43 4.49
N GLU A 80 -20.32 -7.22 4.83
CA GLU A 80 -20.24 -6.06 3.94
C GLU A 80 -18.78 -5.64 3.72
N LEU A 81 -18.01 -5.59 4.81
CA LEU A 81 -16.60 -5.22 4.80
C LEU A 81 -15.77 -6.26 4.04
N ALA A 82 -16.00 -7.55 4.27
CA ALA A 82 -15.34 -8.64 3.53
C ALA A 82 -15.61 -8.53 2.02
N ALA A 83 -16.87 -8.32 1.60
CA ALA A 83 -17.22 -8.17 0.19
C ALA A 83 -16.57 -6.92 -0.44
N LEU A 84 -16.50 -5.81 0.31
CA LEU A 84 -15.80 -4.61 -0.14
C LEU A 84 -14.29 -4.84 -0.29
N TRP A 85 -13.69 -5.58 0.66
CA TRP A 85 -12.28 -5.94 0.61
C TRP A 85 -11.96 -6.74 -0.65
N GLU A 86 -12.73 -7.80 -0.92
CA GLU A 86 -12.57 -8.64 -2.11
C GLU A 86 -12.67 -7.81 -3.40
N ARG A 87 -13.70 -6.95 -3.49
CA ARG A 87 -13.90 -6.06 -4.64
C ARG A 87 -12.70 -5.12 -4.87
N VAL A 88 -12.15 -4.56 -3.81
CA VAL A 88 -10.96 -3.68 -3.90
C VAL A 88 -9.73 -4.49 -4.28
N ALA A 89 -9.52 -5.64 -3.65
CA ALA A 89 -8.39 -6.51 -3.92
C ALA A 89 -8.37 -6.98 -5.39
N GLU A 90 -9.52 -7.35 -5.94
CA GLU A 90 -9.68 -7.72 -7.36
C GLU A 90 -9.40 -6.54 -8.29
N ALA A 91 -9.92 -5.35 -7.97
CA ALA A 91 -9.70 -4.15 -8.77
C ALA A 91 -8.21 -3.76 -8.84
N VAL A 92 -7.51 -3.82 -7.69
CA VAL A 92 -6.07 -3.57 -7.62
C VAL A 92 -5.30 -4.65 -8.37
N LEU A 93 -5.60 -5.93 -8.14
CA LEU A 93 -4.92 -7.04 -8.81
C LEU A 93 -5.04 -6.92 -10.33
N SER A 94 -6.25 -6.71 -10.84
CA SER A 94 -6.52 -6.57 -12.27
C SER A 94 -5.73 -5.42 -12.91
N ALA A 95 -5.63 -4.28 -12.21
CA ALA A 95 -4.91 -3.10 -12.70
C ALA A 95 -3.39 -3.23 -12.60
N ALA A 96 -2.88 -3.94 -11.59
CA ALA A 96 -1.47 -3.88 -11.19
C ALA A 96 -0.65 -5.14 -11.49
N GLN A 97 -1.26 -6.33 -11.55
CA GLN A 97 -0.52 -7.61 -11.63
C GLN A 97 0.41 -7.70 -12.85
N ASN A 98 0.03 -7.12 -13.99
CA ASN A 98 0.83 -7.16 -15.22
C ASN A 98 1.89 -6.05 -15.29
N LYS A 99 2.05 -5.24 -14.23
CA LYS A 99 3.01 -4.12 -14.18
C LYS A 99 4.33 -4.53 -13.54
N LEU A 100 4.34 -5.61 -12.80
CA LEU A 100 5.48 -6.20 -12.12
C LEU A 100 5.57 -7.69 -12.50
N PRO A 101 6.70 -8.36 -12.27
CA PRO A 101 6.78 -9.82 -12.39
C PRO A 101 6.06 -10.50 -11.21
N TYR A 102 4.75 -10.25 -11.10
CA TYR A 102 3.86 -10.83 -10.10
C TYR A 102 3.75 -12.34 -10.31
N ASP A 103 3.93 -13.10 -9.23
CA ASP A 103 3.74 -14.54 -9.20
C ASP A 103 2.80 -14.88 -8.02
N PRO A 104 1.58 -15.37 -8.28
CA PRO A 104 0.64 -15.74 -7.22
C PRO A 104 1.08 -16.96 -6.40
N ASP A 105 1.98 -17.79 -6.94
CA ASP A 105 2.49 -18.99 -6.28
C ASP A 105 3.82 -18.73 -5.55
N ALA A 106 4.38 -17.52 -5.69
CA ALA A 106 5.59 -17.13 -4.99
C ALA A 106 5.37 -16.91 -3.50
N ASP A 107 6.47 -16.88 -2.76
CA ASP A 107 6.45 -16.56 -1.34
C ASP A 107 5.80 -15.19 -1.08
N SER A 108 5.19 -15.03 0.09
CA SER A 108 4.51 -13.78 0.49
C SER A 108 5.47 -12.59 0.56
N TRP A 109 6.77 -12.88 0.71
CA TRP A 109 7.87 -11.94 0.72
C TRP A 109 8.68 -12.00 -0.59
N HIS A 110 8.14 -12.55 -1.68
CA HIS A 110 8.67 -12.27 -3.01
C HIS A 110 8.32 -10.82 -3.37
N ALA A 111 9.34 -9.97 -3.52
CA ALA A 111 9.16 -8.52 -3.54
C ALA A 111 8.15 -7.98 -4.58
N PRO A 112 8.14 -8.44 -5.85
CA PRO A 112 7.10 -8.08 -6.81
C PRO A 112 5.68 -8.49 -6.38
N THR A 113 5.54 -9.69 -5.80
CA THR A 113 4.26 -10.20 -5.29
C THR A 113 3.80 -9.38 -4.09
N LEU A 114 4.71 -9.09 -3.15
CA LEU A 114 4.41 -8.26 -2.00
C LEU A 114 4.00 -6.84 -2.40
N ALA A 115 4.61 -6.26 -3.44
CA ALA A 115 4.25 -4.92 -3.91
C ALA A 115 2.75 -4.84 -4.25
N VAL A 116 2.24 -5.84 -4.98
CA VAL A 116 0.82 -5.96 -5.32
C VAL A 116 -0.03 -6.19 -4.07
N TRP A 117 0.40 -7.06 -3.16
CA TRP A 117 -0.33 -7.33 -1.92
C TRP A 117 -0.40 -6.10 -1.00
N GLN A 118 0.69 -5.36 -0.82
CA GLN A 118 0.70 -4.12 -0.06
C GLN A 118 -0.20 -3.05 -0.68
N ALA A 119 -0.28 -2.99 -2.02
CA ALA A 119 -1.23 -2.12 -2.70
C ALA A 119 -2.69 -2.52 -2.38
N GLN A 120 -3.01 -3.83 -2.39
CA GLN A 120 -4.33 -4.34 -2.01
C GLN A 120 -4.67 -4.01 -0.56
N TRP A 121 -3.75 -4.28 0.38
CA TRP A 121 -3.93 -3.97 1.81
C TRP A 121 -4.14 -2.47 2.04
N THR A 122 -3.33 -1.64 1.40
CA THR A 122 -3.43 -0.17 1.50
C THR A 122 -4.80 0.31 0.99
N ALA A 123 -5.19 -0.13 -0.22
CA ALA A 123 -6.45 0.28 -0.83
C ALA A 123 -7.68 -0.26 -0.07
N GLY A 124 -7.62 -1.51 0.40
CA GLY A 124 -8.70 -2.16 1.15
C GLY A 124 -8.95 -1.46 2.48
N LEU A 125 -7.90 -1.15 3.24
CA LEU A 125 -8.01 -0.39 4.50
C LEU A 125 -8.59 1.00 4.27
N ILE A 126 -8.16 1.70 3.21
CA ILE A 126 -8.74 3.01 2.85
C ILE A 126 -10.24 2.88 2.58
N ALA A 127 -10.66 1.90 1.77
CA ALA A 127 -12.06 1.69 1.44
C ALA A 127 -12.90 1.39 2.70
N TRP A 128 -12.38 0.56 3.60
CA TRP A 128 -13.03 0.26 4.87
C TRP A 128 -13.15 1.49 5.77
N LEU A 129 -12.09 2.28 5.92
CA LEU A 129 -12.13 3.53 6.68
C LEU A 129 -13.18 4.48 6.10
N MET A 130 -13.23 4.63 4.77
CA MET A 130 -14.24 5.46 4.10
C MET A 130 -15.67 4.96 4.33
N VAL A 131 -15.92 3.65 4.21
CA VAL A 131 -17.28 3.09 4.38
C VAL A 131 -17.74 3.06 5.85
N CYS A 132 -16.80 3.06 6.79
CA CYS A 132 -17.06 3.20 8.22
C CYS A 132 -17.17 4.66 8.67
N GLY A 133 -16.83 5.63 7.81
CA GLY A 133 -16.81 7.05 8.17
C GLY A 133 -15.64 7.42 9.10
N GLU A 134 -14.62 6.58 9.16
CA GLU A 134 -13.42 6.77 9.98
C GLU A 134 -12.39 7.64 9.24
N PRO A 135 -11.61 8.46 9.97
CA PRO A 135 -10.56 9.26 9.36
C PRO A 135 -9.43 8.36 8.83
N ILE A 136 -8.94 8.68 7.64
CA ILE A 136 -7.78 8.00 7.05
C ILE A 136 -6.51 8.44 7.80
N PRO A 137 -5.74 7.52 8.43
CA PRO A 137 -4.50 7.87 9.10
C PRO A 137 -3.50 8.53 8.14
N ASP A 138 -2.78 9.55 8.62
CA ASP A 138 -1.78 10.26 7.80
C ASP A 138 -0.73 9.29 7.22
N ASP A 139 -0.36 8.23 7.95
CA ASP A 139 0.61 7.22 7.49
C ASP A 139 0.08 6.39 6.32
N LEU A 140 -1.20 6.04 6.34
CA LEU A 140 -1.86 5.33 5.24
C LEU A 140 -2.04 6.24 4.02
N ALA A 141 -2.36 7.52 4.24
CA ALA A 141 -2.40 8.52 3.18
C ALA A 141 -1.02 8.74 2.53
N ARG A 142 0.06 8.73 3.32
CA ARG A 142 1.43 8.78 2.81
C ARG A 142 1.77 7.54 1.97
N GLN A 143 1.40 6.35 2.44
CA GLN A 143 1.52 5.11 1.65
C GLN A 143 0.75 5.19 0.32
N TRP A 144 -0.52 5.63 0.35
CA TRP A 144 -1.33 5.81 -0.85
C TRP A 144 -0.67 6.76 -1.88
N ALA A 145 -0.08 7.85 -1.41
CA ALA A 145 0.55 8.83 -2.28
C ALA A 145 1.70 8.23 -3.12
N TRP A 146 2.37 7.17 -2.65
CA TRP A 146 3.37 6.44 -3.44
C TRP A 146 2.75 5.75 -4.63
N TYR A 147 1.70 4.95 -4.40
CA TYR A 147 0.99 4.23 -5.45
C TYR A 147 0.32 5.18 -6.44
N ALA A 148 -0.28 6.26 -5.96
CA ALA A 148 -0.88 7.30 -6.79
C ALA A 148 0.13 8.00 -7.72
N ARG A 149 1.42 8.02 -7.33
CA ARG A 149 2.53 8.49 -8.16
C ARG A 149 3.18 7.38 -8.99
N GLY A 150 2.67 6.15 -8.95
CA GLY A 150 3.17 5.02 -9.74
C GLY A 150 4.42 4.35 -9.17
N HIS A 151 4.70 4.52 -7.88
CA HIS A 151 5.84 3.92 -7.21
C HIS A 151 5.40 2.91 -6.14
N TRP A 152 6.32 2.03 -5.75
CA TRP A 152 6.18 1.17 -4.57
C TRP A 152 7.14 1.65 -3.47
N PRO A 153 6.67 1.91 -2.23
CA PRO A 153 7.54 2.38 -1.14
C PRO A 153 8.37 1.27 -0.48
N CYS A 154 8.47 0.08 -1.10
CA CYS A 154 9.16 -1.12 -0.60
C CYS A 154 8.93 -1.36 0.91
N GLY A 155 7.67 -1.28 1.35
CA GLY A 155 7.29 -1.51 2.74
C GLY A 155 7.82 -0.52 3.78
N TYR A 156 8.30 0.67 3.39
CA TYR A 156 8.93 1.64 4.31
C TYR A 156 10.15 1.05 5.07
N ALA A 157 10.94 0.24 4.37
CA ALA A 157 12.06 -0.52 4.93
C ALA A 157 13.27 0.32 5.40
N TYR A 158 13.23 1.66 5.32
CA TYR A 158 14.39 2.51 5.61
C TYR A 158 14.24 3.34 6.90
N LEU A 159 15.37 3.65 7.56
CA LEU A 159 15.47 4.65 8.62
C LEU A 159 15.74 6.03 8.04
N THR A 160 14.78 6.97 8.14
CA THR A 160 15.14 8.37 7.95
C THR A 160 16.13 8.82 9.03
N ALA A 161 16.80 9.97 8.84
CA ALA A 161 17.72 10.53 9.82
C ALA A 161 17.09 10.81 11.20
N ASN A 162 15.75 10.87 11.27
CA ASN A 162 14.99 11.05 12.51
C ASN A 162 14.51 9.73 13.11
N GLU A 163 15.04 8.59 12.64
CA GLU A 163 14.62 7.24 13.04
C GLU A 163 13.14 6.91 12.74
N GLU A 164 12.48 7.66 11.86
CA GLU A 164 11.12 7.35 11.39
C GLU A 164 11.15 6.39 10.19
N PRO A 165 10.15 5.49 10.04
CA PRO A 165 9.98 4.67 8.83
C PRO A 165 9.91 5.52 7.57
N GLY A 166 10.86 5.27 6.66
CA GLY A 166 11.02 5.96 5.40
C GLY A 166 10.91 5.00 4.22
N PRO A 167 10.54 5.50 3.03
CA PRO A 167 10.44 4.70 1.82
C PRO A 167 11.81 4.18 1.38
N LEU A 168 11.84 2.97 0.85
CA LEU A 168 12.93 2.44 0.02
C LEU A 168 12.36 2.28 -1.41
N GLN A 169 13.16 2.52 -2.45
CA GLN A 169 12.71 2.44 -3.83
C GLN A 169 13.51 1.46 -4.67
N ILE A 170 12.84 0.82 -5.63
CA ILE A 170 13.48 0.06 -6.70
C ILE A 170 13.67 0.96 -7.92
N TYR A 171 14.92 1.04 -8.38
CA TYR A 171 15.38 1.68 -9.62
C TYR A 171 15.67 0.63 -10.70
#